data_AF-A0A0S8C422-F1
#
_entry.id   AF-A0A0S8C422-F1
#
_cell.length_a   1.000
_cell.length_b   1.000
_cell.length_c   1.000
_cell.angle_alpha   90.00
_cell.angle_beta   90.00
_cell.angle_gamma   90.00
#
_symmetry.space_group_name_H-M   'P 1'
#
loop_
_entity.id
_entity.type
_entity.pdbx_description
1 polymer ?
#
loop_
_entity_poly.entity_id
_entity_poly.type
_entity_poly.pdbx_seq_one_letter_code
_entity_poly.pdbx_strand_id
1 'polypeptide(L)'
;MTMKFSTIEILAGLLIVLAGIKLAVVFVDARVWLKIARRVYAMPAVTAWVALLLAGFVLYLLLQSGLTIVQVLAVTVFVALLLMVGVAPYAGQLFGWLETQSLPEMLRRQWLYVIVWVLLLAWGAAELVAAR
;
A
#
# COMPACT_ATOMS: atom_id res chain seq x y z
N MET A 1 -5.57 -23.81 -26.34
CA MET A 1 -5.25 -23.97 -24.90
C MET A 1 -5.34 -22.58 -24.26
N THR A 2 -6.48 -22.24 -23.67
CA THR A 2 -6.67 -20.94 -23.01
C THR A 2 -5.93 -20.96 -21.67
N MET A 3 -4.90 -20.11 -21.52
CA MET A 3 -4.25 -19.92 -20.23
C MET A 3 -5.28 -19.36 -19.23
N LYS A 4 -5.61 -20.15 -18.21
CA LYS A 4 -6.34 -19.65 -17.04
C LYS A 4 -5.30 -19.15 -16.05
N PHE A 5 -5.17 -17.84 -15.93
CA PHE A 5 -4.32 -17.23 -14.92
C PHE A 5 -4.94 -17.44 -13.53
N SER A 6 -4.10 -17.76 -12.55
CA SER A 6 -4.46 -17.76 -11.14
C SER A 6 -4.70 -16.33 -10.64
N THR A 7 -5.44 -16.19 -9.54
CA THR A 7 -5.73 -14.88 -8.91
C THR A 7 -4.44 -14.10 -8.59
N ILE A 8 -3.41 -14.79 -8.10
CA ILE A 8 -2.10 -14.18 -7.79
C ILE A 8 -1.44 -13.64 -9.06
N GLU A 9 -1.45 -14.41 -10.15
CA GLU A 9 -0.90 -13.97 -11.44
C GLU A 9 -1.65 -12.77 -12.01
N ILE A 10 -2.97 -12.71 -11.83
CA ILE A 10 -3.78 -11.55 -12.23
C ILE A 10 -3.41 -10.31 -11.43
N LEU A 11 -3.28 -10.42 -10.10
CA LEU A 11 -2.88 -9.30 -9.24
C LEU A 11 -1.46 -8.82 -9.56
N ALA A 12 -0.52 -9.75 -9.76
CA ALA A 12 0.84 -9.44 -10.16
C ALA A 12 0.88 -8.78 -11.56
N GLY A 13 0.16 -9.33 -12.54
CA GLY A 13 0.05 -8.77 -13.88
C GLY A 13 -0.54 -7.37 -13.88
N LEU A 14 -1.58 -7.11 -13.08
CA LEU A 14 -2.16 -5.78 -12.90
C LEU A 14 -1.12 -4.80 -12.35
N LEU A 15 -0.38 -5.18 -11.30
CA LEU A 15 0.68 -4.35 -10.74
C LEU A 15 1.78 -4.06 -11.77
N ILE A 16 2.23 -5.08 -12.52
CA ILE A 16 3.25 -4.94 -13.57
C ILE A 16 2.80 -3.93 -14.64
N VAL A 17 1.57 -4.07 -15.14
CA VAL A 17 1.03 -3.15 -16.16
C VAL A 17 0.91 -1.72 -15.61
N LEU A 18 0.32 -1.54 -14.43
CA LEU A 18 0.14 -0.21 -13.84
C LEU A 18 1.48 0.46 -13.51
N ALA A 19 2.42 -0.29 -12.93
CA ALA A 19 3.75 0.21 -12.63
C ALA A 19 4.54 0.51 -13.90
N GLY A 20 4.45 -0.35 -14.92
CA GLY A 20 5.07 -0.14 -16.22
C GLY A 20 4.57 1.14 -16.89
N ILE A 21 3.25 1.36 -16.92
CA ILE A 21 2.65 2.60 -17.43
C ILE A 21 3.14 3.81 -16.62
N LYS A 22 3.11 3.72 -15.28
CA LYS A 22 3.58 4.80 -14.41
C LYS A 22 5.04 5.16 -14.72
N LEU A 23 5.92 4.17 -14.82
CA LEU A 23 7.33 4.38 -15.10
C LEU A 23 7.54 4.96 -16.50
N ALA A 24 6.83 4.46 -17.52
CA ALA A 24 6.89 5.03 -18.86
C ALA A 24 6.48 6.51 -18.87
N VAL A 25 5.38 6.88 -18.19
CA VAL A 25 4.95 8.28 -18.07
C VAL A 25 5.99 9.12 -17.34
N VAL A 26 6.56 8.62 -16.23
CA VAL A 26 7.57 9.35 -15.45
C VAL A 26 8.86 9.57 -16.24
N PHE A 27 9.31 8.58 -17.01
CA PHE A 27 10.52 8.70 -17.83
C PHE A 27 10.33 9.62 -19.04
N VAL A 28 9.12 9.70 -19.60
CA VAL A 28 8.81 10.64 -20.69
C VAL A 28 8.58 12.06 -20.16
N ASP A 29 7.71 12.23 -19.17
CA ASP A 29 7.46 13.50 -18.48
C ASP A 29 6.86 13.28 -17.08
N ALA A 30 7.72 13.39 -16.06
CA ALA A 30 7.32 13.31 -14.65
C ALA A 30 6.23 14.32 -14.24
N ARG A 31 6.09 15.46 -14.93
CA ARG A 31 5.06 16.46 -14.63
C ARG A 31 3.68 15.95 -15.00
N VAL A 32 3.55 15.12 -16.03
CA VAL A 32 2.27 14.48 -16.40
C VAL A 32 1.83 13.56 -15.26
N TRP A 33 2.71 12.71 -14.78
CA TRP A 33 2.42 11.84 -13.63
C TRP A 33 2.02 12.66 -12.40
N LEU A 34 2.75 13.74 -12.09
CA LEU A 34 2.42 14.61 -10.97
C LEU A 34 1.03 15.24 -11.09
N LYS A 35 0.61 15.67 -12.29
CA LYS A 35 -0.75 16.19 -12.52
C LYS A 35 -1.82 15.13 -12.28
N ILE A 36 -1.59 13.90 -12.76
CA ILE A 36 -2.50 12.76 -12.53
C ILE A 36 -2.62 12.48 -11.04
N ALA A 37 -1.48 12.35 -10.34
CA ALA A 37 -1.44 12.11 -8.90
C ALA A 37 -2.17 13.20 -8.12
N ARG A 38 -1.92 14.49 -8.43
CA ARG A 38 -2.63 15.61 -7.80
C ARG A 38 -4.14 15.52 -7.98
N ARG A 39 -4.62 15.10 -9.15
CA ARG A 39 -6.06 14.96 -9.41
C ARG A 39 -6.67 13.84 -8.58
N VAL A 40 -5.98 12.70 -8.46
CA VAL A 40 -6.42 11.58 -7.61
C VAL A 40 -6.46 12.01 -6.14
N TYR A 41 -5.43 12.68 -5.65
CA TYR A 41 -5.38 13.11 -4.25
C TYR A 41 -6.16 14.39 -3.94
N ALA A 42 -6.75 15.07 -4.93
CA ALA A 42 -7.61 16.25 -4.73
C ALA A 42 -8.90 15.93 -3.97
N MET A 43 -9.32 14.66 -3.93
CA MET A 43 -10.48 14.17 -3.19
C MET A 43 -10.04 13.18 -2.11
N PRO A 44 -9.36 13.64 -1.03
CA PRO A 44 -8.65 12.77 -0.10
C PRO A 44 -9.55 11.75 0.59
N ALA A 45 -10.79 12.11 0.94
CA ALA A 45 -11.75 11.19 1.55
C ALA A 45 -12.16 10.07 0.58
N VAL A 46 -12.46 10.40 -0.67
CA VAL A 46 -12.83 9.42 -1.70
C VAL A 46 -11.65 8.49 -1.97
N THR A 47 -10.47 9.05 -2.15
CA THR A 47 -9.25 8.28 -2.41
C THR A 47 -8.91 7.35 -1.25
N ALA A 48 -9.07 7.79 -0.01
CA ALA A 48 -8.87 6.95 1.17
C ALA A 48 -9.85 5.77 1.21
N TRP A 49 -11.15 6.00 0.98
CA TRP A 49 -12.16 4.94 0.98
C TRP A 49 -11.96 3.95 -0.16
N VAL A 50 -11.71 4.43 -1.38
CA VAL A 50 -11.43 3.56 -2.54
C VAL A 50 -10.18 2.73 -2.28
N ALA A 51 -9.11 3.33 -1.77
CA ALA A 51 -7.88 2.61 -1.45
C ALA A 51 -8.11 1.55 -0.36
N LEU A 52 -8.88 1.87 0.68
CA LEU A 52 -9.18 0.93 1.76
C LEU A 52 -10.02 -0.27 1.27
N LEU A 53 -11.06 -0.01 0.47
CA LEU A 53 -11.88 -1.06 -0.12
C LEU A 53 -11.06 -1.97 -1.05
N LEU A 54 -10.21 -1.37 -1.89
CA LEU A 54 -9.33 -2.12 -2.78
C LEU A 54 -8.28 -2.92 -1.98
N ALA A 55 -7.71 -2.37 -0.91
CA ALA A 55 -6.78 -3.08 -0.05
C ALA A 55 -7.44 -4.29 0.62
N GLY A 56 -8.65 -4.13 1.16
CA GLY A 56 -9.42 -5.23 1.73
C GLY A 56 -9.80 -6.30 0.70
N PHE A 57 -10.20 -5.88 -0.50
CA PHE A 57 -10.51 -6.78 -1.60
C PHE A 57 -9.29 -7.57 -2.07
N VAL A 58 -8.14 -6.91 -2.24
CA VAL A 58 -6.87 -7.57 -2.59
C VAL A 58 -6.45 -8.55 -1.49
N LEU A 59 -6.52 -8.15 -0.22
CA LEU A 59 -6.21 -9.05 0.90
C LEU A 59 -7.11 -10.30 0.87
N TYR A 60 -8.43 -10.13 0.69
CA TYR A 60 -9.36 -11.24 0.56
C TYR A 60 -8.96 -12.19 -0.58
N LEU A 61 -8.65 -11.65 -1.76
CA LEU A 61 -8.23 -12.45 -2.91
C LEU A 61 -6.92 -13.20 -2.66
N LEU A 62 -5.95 -12.58 -1.97
CA LEU A 62 -4.69 -13.22 -1.59
C LEU A 62 -4.95 -14.40 -0.65
N LEU A 63 -5.77 -14.21 0.39
CA LEU A 63 -6.14 -15.27 1.33
C LEU A 63 -6.88 -16.42 0.64
N GLN A 64 -7.83 -16.12 -0.25
CA GLN A 64 -8.53 -17.14 -1.05
C GLN A 64 -7.60 -17.90 -2.01
N SER A 65 -6.46 -17.31 -2.35
CA SER A 65 -5.44 -17.97 -3.18
C SER A 65 -4.50 -18.88 -2.38
N GLY A 66 -4.76 -19.05 -1.07
CA GLY A 66 -3.98 -19.91 -0.18
C GLY A 66 -2.79 -19.21 0.49
N LEU A 67 -2.61 -17.90 0.29
CA LEU A 67 -1.61 -17.14 1.04
C LEU A 67 -2.09 -16.92 2.48
N THR A 68 -1.18 -17.06 3.44
CA THR A 68 -1.47 -16.75 4.84
C THR A 68 -1.23 -15.27 5.14
N ILE A 69 -1.86 -14.75 6.19
CA ILE A 69 -1.62 -13.38 6.65
C ILE A 69 -0.14 -13.14 6.98
N VAL A 70 0.58 -14.16 7.47
CA VAL A 70 2.01 -14.10 7.77
C VAL A 70 2.83 -13.88 6.50
N GLN A 71 2.49 -14.59 5.40
CA GLN A 71 3.16 -14.40 4.10
C GLN A 71 2.89 -12.99 3.54
N VAL A 72 1.66 -12.48 3.67
CA VAL A 72 1.31 -11.12 3.26
C VAL A 72 2.11 -10.07 4.05
N LEU A 73 2.21 -10.23 5.38
CA LEU A 73 3.01 -9.34 6.22
C LEU A 73 4.50 -9.41 5.88
N ALA A 74 5.04 -10.59 5.55
CA ALA A 74 6.42 -10.75 5.12
C ALA A 74 6.74 -9.97 3.84
N VAL A 75 5.88 -10.07 2.81
CA VAL A 75 6.00 -9.28 1.58
C VAL A 75 5.81 -7.79 1.86
N THR A 76 4.91 -7.44 2.79
CA THR A 76 4.66 -6.04 3.18
C THR A 76 5.90 -5.40 3.80
N VAL A 77 6.62 -6.13 4.68
CA VAL A 77 7.91 -5.68 5.24
C VAL A 77 8.94 -5.48 4.13
N PHE A 78 9.05 -6.42 3.18
CA PHE A 78 9.94 -6.28 2.03
C PHE A 78 9.65 -5.01 1.22
N VAL A 79 8.38 -4.75 0.88
CA VAL A 79 7.96 -3.55 0.15
C VAL A 79 8.21 -2.28 0.96
N ALA A 80 7.94 -2.29 2.28
CA ALA A 80 8.19 -1.15 3.15
C ALA A 80 9.68 -0.75 3.18
N LEU A 81 10.59 -1.74 3.21
CA LEU A 81 12.04 -1.49 3.13
C LEU A 81 12.45 -0.89 1.78
N LEU A 82 11.88 -1.34 0.67
CA LEU A 82 12.13 -0.73 -0.64
C LEU A 82 11.62 0.72 -0.72
N LEU A 83 10.43 0.99 -0.16
CA LEU A 83 9.89 2.35 -0.10
C LEU A 83 10.80 3.27 0.74
N MET A 84 11.35 2.76 1.84
CA MET A 84 12.29 3.51 2.69
C MET A 84 13.51 3.99 1.90
N VAL A 85 14.07 3.17 1.01
CA VAL A 85 15.19 3.58 0.13
C VAL A 85 14.81 4.79 -0.73
N GLY A 86 13.61 4.81 -1.28
CA GLY A 86 13.13 5.93 -2.12
C GLY A 86 12.82 7.20 -1.33
N VAL A 87 12.42 7.08 -0.07
CA VAL A 87 12.08 8.22 0.80
C VAL A 87 13.30 8.78 1.55
N ALA A 88 14.32 7.96 1.81
CA ALA A 88 15.46 8.33 2.64
C ALA A 88 16.15 9.67 2.27
N PRO A 89 16.39 10.00 0.98
CA PRO A 89 16.98 11.29 0.60
C PRO A 89 16.14 12.52 1.01
N TYR A 90 14.85 12.33 1.24
CA TYR A 90 13.89 13.39 1.59
C TYR A 90 13.49 13.35 3.08
N ALA A 91 14.09 12.45 3.88
CA ALA A 91 13.69 12.22 5.26
C ALA A 91 13.80 13.48 6.13
N GLY A 92 14.88 14.26 5.99
CA GLY A 92 15.06 15.50 6.77
C GLY A 92 13.96 16.53 6.50
N GLN A 93 13.56 16.71 5.23
CA GLN A 93 12.46 17.61 4.87
C GLN A 93 11.13 17.10 5.41
N LEU A 94 10.90 15.79 5.35
CA LEU A 94 9.69 15.17 5.86
C LEU A 94 9.58 15.32 7.38
N PHE A 95 10.65 15.05 8.13
CA PHE A 95 10.66 15.19 9.60
C PHE A 95 10.50 16.64 10.03
N GLY A 96 11.19 17.58 9.38
CA GLY A 96 11.01 19.01 9.67
C GLY A 96 9.57 19.47 9.44
N TRP A 97 8.89 18.96 8.40
CA TRP A 97 7.46 19.21 8.21
C TRP A 97 6.61 18.56 9.30
N LEU A 98 6.87 17.30 9.67
CA LEU A 98 6.13 16.57 10.71
C LEU A 98 6.20 17.25 12.08
N GLU A 99 7.34 17.82 12.45
CA GLU A 99 7.52 18.56 13.71
C GLU A 99 6.63 19.80 13.81
N THR A 100 6.22 20.39 12.68
CA THR A 100 5.27 21.51 12.66
C THR A 100 3.82 21.08 12.87
N GLN A 101 3.53 19.77 12.84
CA GLN A 101 2.19 19.23 12.93
C GLN A 101 1.88 18.70 14.33
N SER A 102 0.61 18.78 14.73
CA SER A 102 0.13 18.19 15.98
C SER A 102 -0.02 16.67 15.84
N LEU A 103 0.84 15.89 16.52
CA LEU A 103 0.76 14.43 16.52
C LEU A 103 -0.62 13.90 16.94
N PRO A 104 -1.28 14.40 18.02
CA PRO A 104 -2.62 13.97 18.38
C PRO A 104 -3.66 14.21 17.27
N GLU A 105 -3.57 15.35 16.57
CA GLU A 105 -4.50 15.65 15.49
C GLU A 105 -4.26 14.77 14.26
N MET A 106 -2.99 14.50 13.94
CA MET A 106 -2.62 13.55 12.87
C MET A 106 -3.16 12.15 13.15
N LEU A 107 -2.97 11.63 14.37
CA LEU A 107 -3.51 10.33 14.78
C LEU A 107 -5.04 10.32 14.70
N ARG A 108 -5.70 11.40 15.13
CA ARG A 108 -7.16 11.53 15.03
C ARG A 108 -7.63 11.54 13.58
N ARG A 109 -6.86 12.08 12.64
CA ARG A 109 -7.20 12.04 11.20
C ARG A 109 -6.93 10.69 10.56
N GLN A 110 -5.96 9.93 11.08
CA GLN A 110 -5.53 8.63 10.56
C GLN A 110 -6.04 7.43 11.37
N TRP A 111 -6.94 7.64 12.33
CA TRP A 111 -7.41 6.62 13.27
C TRP A 111 -7.85 5.32 12.59
N LEU A 112 -8.56 5.42 11.46
CA LEU A 112 -9.05 4.27 10.71
C LEU A 112 -7.88 3.44 10.15
N TYR A 113 -6.88 4.11 9.58
CA TYR A 113 -5.66 3.47 9.10
C TYR A 113 -4.91 2.77 10.24
N VAL A 114 -4.80 3.43 11.40
CA VAL A 114 -4.15 2.86 12.59
C VAL A 114 -4.89 1.61 13.07
N ILE A 115 -6.23 1.65 13.15
CA ILE A 115 -7.03 0.47 13.57
C ILE A 115 -6.82 -0.69 12.60
N VAL A 116 -6.86 -0.45 11.29
CA VAL A 116 -6.64 -1.49 10.28
C VAL A 116 -5.27 -2.13 10.47
N TRP A 117 -4.23 -1.34 10.70
CA TRP A 117 -2.88 -1.86 10.97
C TRP A 117 -2.82 -2.70 12.25
N VAL A 118 -3.40 -2.21 13.34
CA VAL A 118 -3.43 -2.95 14.61
C VAL A 118 -4.12 -4.30 14.43
N LEU A 119 -5.24 -4.35 13.70
CA LEU A 119 -5.96 -5.59 13.41
C LEU A 119 -5.12 -6.57 12.56
N LEU A 120 -4.45 -6.09 11.51
CA LEU A 120 -3.59 -6.92 10.67
C LEU A 120 -2.40 -7.50 11.45
N LEU A 121 -1.77 -6.68 12.31
CA LEU A 121 -0.66 -7.12 13.15
C LEU A 121 -1.11 -8.10 14.23
N ALA A 122 -2.25 -7.85 14.89
CA ALA A 122 -2.82 -8.76 15.87
C ALA A 122 -3.19 -10.11 15.25
N TRP A 123 -3.78 -10.11 14.04
CA TRP A 123 -4.08 -11.33 13.31
C TRP A 123 -2.81 -12.09 12.93
N GLY A 124 -1.80 -11.40 12.36
CA GLY A 124 -0.50 -12.01 12.06
C GLY A 124 0.18 -12.61 13.28
N ALA A 125 0.15 -11.92 14.42
CA ALA A 125 0.71 -12.42 15.67
C ALA A 125 -0.05 -13.65 16.20
N ALA A 126 -1.39 -13.64 16.14
CA ALA A 126 -2.22 -14.77 16.54
C ALA A 126 -1.92 -16.02 15.70
N GLU A 127 -1.79 -15.87 14.38
CA GLU A 127 -1.44 -16.99 13.48
C GLU A 127 -0.03 -17.52 13.71
N LEU A 128 0.94 -16.65 14.03
CA LEU A 128 2.29 -17.09 14.39
C LEU A 128 2.34 -17.92 15.67
N VAL A 129 1.44 -17.64 16.63
CA VAL A 129 1.33 -18.41 17.86
C VAL A 129 0.55 -19.70 17.63
N ALA A 130 -0.53 -19.66 16.84
CA ALA A 130 -1.38 -20.82 16.56
C ALA A 130 -0.74 -21.86 15.62
N ALA A 131 0.20 -21.44 14.77
CA ALA A 131 0.94 -22.33 13.88
C ALA A 131 2.10 -23.09 14.56
N ARG A 132 2.27 -22.94 15.89
CA ARG A 132 3.20 -23.71 16.72
C ARG A 132 2.47 -24.81 17.47
#